data_AF-A0A670K083-F1
#
_entry.id   AF-A0A670K083-F1
#
_cell.length_a   1.000
_cell.length_b   1.000
_cell.length_c   1.000
_cell.angle_alpha   90.00
_cell.angle_beta   90.00
_cell.angle_gamma   90.00
#
_symmetry.space_group_name_H-M   'P 1'
#
loop_
_entity.id
_entity.type
_entity.pdbx_description
1 polymer ?
#
loop_
_entity_poly.entity_id
_entity_poly.type
_entity_poly.pdbx_seq_one_letter_code
_entity_poly.pdbx_strand_id
1 'polypeptide(L)'
;NNTQQSGIESEMDDLSMETLKDEVDALWENVECNRHMLTRYINPAKLTPYLRQCKVIDEQDEDEVLNSPMLLSKINRAGRLLDILHTKGERGYVVFLESLEFYYPELYKLVTGKEPTRRFSTIVVEEGHEGLTHFLMNEIIKLQQQVKTKDAQRCELLAKSRQLEDERKQLKLNLKELVTFQERYNKMKEERNNYNDELVKVKDENYNLAMRYAQLSEEKNMAVMRSRDLQLEVREALREEKRGCLDSTSDCKYLLCPFVKDRNGEPAALQMLLDSNSHQPHPA
;
A
#
# COMPACT_ATOMS: atom_id res chain seq x y z
N ASN A 1 -40.73 -78.87 -27.63
CA ASN A 1 -39.59 -79.18 -26.74
C ASN A 1 -38.38 -78.26 -26.97
N ASN A 2 -37.98 -77.92 -28.21
CA ASN A 2 -36.78 -77.09 -28.42
C ASN A 2 -36.86 -75.62 -27.91
N THR A 3 -38.05 -75.08 -27.63
CA THR A 3 -38.22 -73.67 -27.20
C THR A 3 -38.03 -73.43 -25.70
N GLN A 4 -37.85 -74.49 -24.90
CA GLN A 4 -37.61 -74.38 -23.44
C GLN A 4 -36.17 -74.66 -23.03
N GLN A 5 -35.33 -75.26 -23.89
CA GLN A 5 -33.91 -75.45 -23.59
C GLN A 5 -33.08 -74.18 -23.87
N SER A 6 -33.41 -73.41 -24.91
CA SER A 6 -32.66 -72.18 -25.24
C SER A 6 -32.83 -71.04 -24.23
N GLY A 7 -33.88 -71.06 -23.40
CA GLY A 7 -34.09 -70.07 -22.34
C GLY A 7 -33.28 -70.38 -21.08
N ILE A 8 -33.13 -71.65 -20.73
CA ILE A 8 -32.41 -72.09 -19.54
C ILE A 8 -30.89 -71.95 -19.73
N GLU A 9 -30.38 -72.20 -20.95
CA GLU A 9 -28.98 -71.92 -21.27
C GLU A 9 -28.67 -70.40 -21.22
N SER A 10 -29.58 -69.53 -21.68
CA SER A 10 -29.38 -68.08 -21.55
C SER A 10 -29.51 -67.57 -20.12
N GLU A 11 -30.47 -68.07 -19.33
CA GLU A 11 -30.65 -67.66 -17.92
C GLU A 11 -29.47 -68.11 -17.03
N MET A 12 -28.84 -69.24 -17.36
CA MET A 12 -27.69 -69.75 -16.59
C MET A 12 -26.37 -69.05 -16.94
N ASP A 13 -26.18 -68.63 -18.20
CA ASP A 13 -25.07 -67.73 -18.57
C ASP A 13 -25.27 -66.33 -17.98
N ASP A 14 -26.47 -65.76 -18.04
CA ASP A 14 -26.78 -64.41 -17.51
C ASP A 14 -26.56 -64.32 -15.99
N LEU A 15 -27.01 -65.34 -15.24
CA LEU A 15 -26.77 -65.43 -13.79
C LEU A 15 -25.27 -65.56 -13.46
N SER A 16 -24.47 -66.23 -14.30
CA SER A 16 -23.02 -66.31 -14.11
C SER A 16 -22.32 -64.98 -14.36
N MET A 17 -22.81 -64.21 -15.34
CA MET A 17 -22.32 -62.87 -15.68
C MET A 17 -22.62 -61.85 -14.57
N GLU A 18 -23.82 -61.90 -14.00
CA GLU A 18 -24.22 -61.04 -12.87
C GLU A 18 -23.32 -61.30 -11.65
N THR A 19 -23.05 -62.57 -11.29
CA THR A 19 -22.17 -62.89 -10.16
C THR A 19 -20.72 -62.44 -10.33
N LEU A 20 -20.16 -62.51 -11.54
CA LEU A 20 -18.79 -62.03 -11.81
C LEU A 20 -18.70 -60.49 -11.74
N LYS A 21 -19.80 -59.80 -12.05
CA LYS A 21 -19.89 -58.35 -11.98
C LYS A 21 -19.99 -57.86 -10.53
N ASP A 22 -20.79 -58.54 -9.71
CA ASP A 22 -20.86 -58.30 -8.26
C ASP A 22 -19.49 -58.46 -7.58
N GLU A 23 -18.68 -59.46 -7.98
CA GLU A 23 -17.31 -59.64 -7.46
C GLU A 23 -16.37 -58.49 -7.85
N VAL A 24 -16.47 -57.95 -9.07
CA VAL A 24 -15.64 -56.83 -9.53
C VAL A 24 -16.05 -55.50 -8.90
N ASP A 25 -17.36 -55.24 -8.76
CA ASP A 25 -17.86 -54.04 -8.11
C ASP A 25 -17.51 -54.04 -6.60
N ALA A 26 -17.50 -55.21 -5.94
CA ALA A 26 -17.00 -55.36 -4.56
C ALA A 26 -15.50 -55.06 -4.40
N LEU A 27 -14.66 -55.29 -5.43
CA LEU A 27 -13.26 -54.87 -5.40
C LEU A 27 -13.13 -53.34 -5.41
N TRP A 28 -13.93 -52.67 -6.26
CA TRP A 28 -13.93 -51.21 -6.39
C TRP A 28 -14.54 -50.47 -5.18
N GLU A 29 -15.38 -51.12 -4.37
CA GLU A 29 -15.97 -50.52 -3.15
C GLU A 29 -14.90 -49.93 -2.20
N ASN A 30 -13.74 -50.60 -2.07
CA ASN A 30 -12.62 -50.11 -1.24
C ASN A 30 -11.98 -48.81 -1.79
N VAL A 31 -11.97 -48.65 -3.11
CA VAL A 31 -11.48 -47.45 -3.79
C VAL A 31 -12.51 -46.33 -3.66
N GLU A 32 -13.79 -46.65 -3.83
CA GLU A 32 -14.91 -45.70 -3.75
C GLU A 32 -15.07 -45.13 -2.33
N CYS A 33 -15.01 -45.98 -1.30
CA CYS A 33 -14.96 -45.57 0.11
C CYS A 33 -13.83 -44.58 0.42
N ASN A 34 -12.72 -44.66 -0.31
CA ASN A 34 -11.56 -43.78 -0.15
C ASN A 34 -11.47 -42.65 -1.20
N ARG A 35 -12.46 -42.51 -2.09
CA ARG A 35 -12.40 -41.64 -3.28
C ARG A 35 -12.06 -40.18 -2.98
N HIS A 36 -12.59 -39.60 -1.92
CA HIS A 36 -12.22 -38.23 -1.51
C HIS A 36 -10.71 -38.10 -1.27
N MET A 37 -10.10 -39.06 -0.56
CA MET A 37 -8.67 -39.02 -0.27
C MET A 37 -7.85 -39.26 -1.54
N LEU A 38 -8.23 -40.25 -2.35
CA LEU A 38 -7.56 -40.56 -3.60
C LEU A 38 -7.59 -39.37 -4.57
N THR A 39 -8.77 -38.82 -4.86
CA THR A 39 -8.92 -37.67 -5.76
C THR A 39 -8.22 -36.40 -5.27
N ARG A 40 -8.07 -36.22 -3.95
CA ARG A 40 -7.39 -35.05 -3.36
C ARG A 40 -5.86 -35.10 -3.47
N TYR A 41 -5.26 -36.30 -3.37
CA TYR A 41 -3.80 -36.45 -3.25
C TYR A 41 -3.12 -37.04 -4.51
N ILE A 42 -3.87 -37.75 -5.35
CA ILE A 42 -3.37 -38.26 -6.64
C ILE A 42 -3.14 -37.09 -7.61
N ASN A 43 -1.99 -37.12 -8.30
CA ASN A 43 -1.74 -36.34 -9.50
C ASN A 43 -1.81 -37.28 -10.71
N PRO A 44 -2.86 -37.20 -11.56
CA PRO A 44 -3.04 -38.10 -12.69
C PRO A 44 -1.81 -38.22 -13.59
N ALA A 45 -1.11 -37.11 -13.85
CA ALA A 45 0.11 -37.07 -14.68
C ALA A 45 1.28 -37.91 -14.16
N LYS A 46 1.21 -38.46 -12.94
CA LYS A 46 2.15 -39.47 -12.45
C LYS A 46 1.70 -40.89 -12.78
N LEU A 47 0.40 -41.16 -12.76
CA LEU A 47 -0.13 -42.51 -12.94
C LEU A 47 -0.32 -42.85 -14.42
N THR A 48 -0.81 -41.90 -15.23
CA THR A 48 -1.16 -42.15 -16.64
C THR A 48 -0.05 -42.81 -17.49
N PRO A 49 1.26 -42.51 -17.33
CA PRO A 49 2.29 -43.19 -18.11
C PRO A 49 2.40 -44.68 -17.78
N TYR A 50 2.23 -45.07 -16.51
CA TYR A 50 2.25 -46.47 -16.08
C TYR A 50 0.99 -47.22 -16.52
N LEU A 51 -0.17 -46.56 -16.38
CA LEU A 51 -1.47 -47.10 -16.82
C LEU A 51 -1.51 -47.33 -18.34
N ARG A 52 -0.91 -46.44 -19.14
CA ARG A 52 -0.70 -46.63 -20.59
C ARG A 52 0.24 -47.78 -20.89
N GLN A 53 1.38 -47.88 -20.19
CA GLN A 53 2.35 -48.97 -20.40
C GLN A 53 1.75 -50.36 -20.08
N CYS A 54 0.81 -50.43 -19.13
CA CYS A 54 0.04 -51.65 -18.81
C CYS A 54 -1.21 -51.85 -19.70
N LYS A 55 -1.40 -51.02 -20.73
CA LYS A 55 -2.50 -51.07 -21.71
C LYS A 55 -3.91 -51.10 -21.08
N VAL A 56 -4.12 -50.42 -19.94
CA VAL A 56 -5.47 -50.26 -19.33
C VAL A 56 -6.15 -48.95 -19.72
N ILE A 57 -5.36 -47.93 -20.06
CA ILE A 57 -5.83 -46.69 -20.68
C ILE A 57 -5.02 -46.43 -21.96
N ASP A 58 -5.58 -45.69 -22.90
CA ASP A 58 -4.90 -45.29 -24.13
C ASP A 58 -4.42 -43.81 -24.09
N GLU A 59 -4.02 -43.29 -25.25
CA GLU A 59 -3.57 -41.89 -25.40
C GLU A 59 -4.73 -40.90 -25.27
N GLN A 60 -5.93 -41.28 -25.71
CA GLN A 60 -7.13 -40.45 -25.65
C GLN A 60 -7.64 -40.33 -24.20
N ASP A 61 -7.66 -41.44 -23.46
CA ASP A 61 -7.94 -41.47 -22.02
C ASP A 61 -6.95 -40.57 -21.24
N GLU A 62 -5.65 -40.60 -21.58
CA GLU A 62 -4.64 -39.73 -20.95
C GLU A 62 -4.87 -38.25 -21.29
N ASP A 63 -5.07 -37.90 -22.57
CA ASP A 63 -5.34 -36.53 -22.99
C ASP A 63 -6.63 -35.96 -22.40
N GLU A 64 -7.69 -36.78 -22.28
CA GLU A 64 -8.93 -36.36 -21.63
C GLU A 64 -8.69 -35.99 -20.16
N VAL A 65 -7.90 -36.78 -19.43
CA VAL A 65 -7.60 -36.55 -18.01
C VAL A 65 -6.62 -35.39 -17.79
N LEU A 66 -5.62 -35.22 -18.66
CA LEU A 66 -4.55 -34.23 -18.48
C LEU A 66 -4.85 -32.88 -19.13
N ASN A 67 -5.49 -32.86 -20.30
CA ASN A 67 -5.58 -31.70 -21.16
C ASN A 67 -7.01 -31.17 -21.35
N SER A 68 -8.05 -31.88 -20.88
CA SER A 68 -9.44 -31.40 -20.98
C SER A 68 -9.66 -30.06 -20.25
N PRO A 69 -10.20 -29.03 -20.94
CA PRO A 69 -10.51 -27.74 -20.34
C PRO A 69 -11.69 -27.80 -19.36
N MET A 70 -12.51 -28.87 -19.41
CA MET A 70 -13.62 -29.09 -18.48
C MET A 70 -13.13 -29.47 -17.08
N LEU A 71 -11.91 -30.01 -16.97
CA LEU A 71 -11.33 -30.49 -15.71
C LEU A 71 -10.41 -29.42 -15.09
N LEU A 72 -11.05 -28.34 -14.60
CA LEU A 72 -10.38 -27.16 -14.04
C LEU A 72 -9.56 -27.45 -12.76
N SER A 73 -9.98 -28.44 -11.96
CA SER A 73 -9.34 -28.80 -10.69
C SER A 73 -8.58 -30.13 -10.79
N LYS A 74 -7.49 -30.28 -10.04
CA LYS A 74 -6.76 -31.56 -9.94
C LYS A 74 -7.63 -32.68 -9.38
N ILE A 75 -8.55 -32.34 -8.49
CA ILE A 75 -9.50 -33.28 -7.87
C ILE A 75 -10.46 -33.84 -8.93
N ASN A 76 -10.96 -32.98 -9.83
CA ASN A 76 -11.83 -33.40 -10.93
C ASN A 76 -11.08 -34.28 -11.93
N ARG A 77 -9.80 -33.98 -12.22
CA ARG A 77 -8.94 -34.82 -13.07
C ARG A 77 -8.69 -36.20 -12.48
N ALA A 78 -8.39 -36.26 -11.18
CA ALA A 78 -8.21 -37.53 -10.48
C ALA A 78 -9.54 -38.31 -10.36
N GLY A 79 -10.67 -37.63 -10.15
CA GLY A 79 -12.00 -38.24 -10.22
C GLY A 79 -12.26 -38.87 -11.58
N ARG A 80 -12.05 -38.11 -12.67
CA ARG A 80 -12.25 -38.62 -14.03
C ARG A 80 -11.33 -39.81 -14.36
N LEU A 81 -10.10 -39.82 -13.87
CA LEU A 81 -9.20 -40.97 -14.01
C LEU A 81 -9.74 -42.22 -13.32
N LEU A 82 -10.29 -42.08 -12.10
CA LEU A 82 -10.94 -43.20 -11.40
C LEU A 82 -12.17 -43.69 -12.16
N ASP A 83 -13.00 -42.78 -12.68
CA ASP A 83 -14.19 -43.12 -13.47
C ASP A 83 -13.82 -43.92 -14.73
N ILE A 84 -12.75 -43.50 -15.44
CA ILE A 84 -12.22 -44.25 -16.59
C ILE A 84 -11.73 -45.63 -16.15
N LEU A 85 -10.94 -45.73 -15.08
CA LEU A 85 -10.38 -47.01 -14.62
C LEU A 85 -11.47 -47.98 -14.13
N HIS A 86 -12.55 -47.49 -13.52
CA HIS A 86 -13.71 -48.30 -13.14
C HIS A 86 -14.34 -48.99 -14.34
N THR A 87 -14.43 -48.33 -15.51
CA THR A 87 -14.91 -48.96 -16.75
C THR A 87 -14.01 -50.07 -17.30
N LYS A 88 -12.78 -50.22 -16.79
CA LYS A 88 -11.82 -51.27 -17.21
C LYS A 88 -11.87 -52.50 -16.29
N GLY A 89 -12.82 -52.57 -15.35
CA GLY A 89 -13.10 -53.74 -14.50
C GLY A 89 -11.94 -54.15 -13.58
N GLU A 90 -11.81 -55.46 -13.33
CA GLU A 90 -10.76 -56.04 -12.48
C GLU A 90 -9.35 -55.63 -12.93
N ARG A 91 -9.09 -55.68 -14.24
CA ARG A 91 -7.78 -55.29 -14.82
C ARG A 91 -7.46 -53.83 -14.54
N GLY A 92 -8.46 -52.94 -14.59
CA GLY A 92 -8.34 -51.55 -14.16
C GLY A 92 -7.95 -51.42 -12.70
N TYR A 93 -8.61 -52.18 -11.82
CA TYR A 93 -8.37 -52.18 -10.37
C TYR A 93 -6.96 -52.67 -10.00
N VAL A 94 -6.52 -53.81 -10.55
CA VAL A 94 -5.20 -54.40 -10.27
C VAL A 94 -4.08 -53.44 -10.67
N VAL A 95 -4.14 -52.90 -11.90
CA VAL A 95 -3.11 -51.98 -12.41
C VAL A 95 -3.15 -50.63 -11.70
N PHE A 96 -4.35 -50.15 -11.31
CA PHE A 96 -4.48 -48.97 -10.46
C PHE A 96 -3.78 -49.17 -9.11
N LEU A 97 -3.98 -50.32 -8.47
CA LEU A 97 -3.30 -50.65 -7.22
C LEU A 97 -1.77 -50.77 -7.38
N GLU A 98 -1.24 -51.43 -8.42
CA GLU A 98 0.21 -51.43 -8.70
C GLU A 98 0.73 -50.00 -8.90
N SER A 99 -0.02 -49.12 -9.60
CA SER A 99 0.34 -47.72 -9.80
C SER A 99 0.36 -46.90 -8.49
N LEU A 100 -0.60 -47.16 -7.58
CA LEU A 100 -0.62 -46.55 -6.24
C LEU A 100 0.54 -47.07 -5.38
N GLU A 101 0.83 -48.38 -5.44
CA GLU A 101 1.91 -49.01 -4.67
C GLU A 101 3.28 -48.40 -5.03
N PHE A 102 3.48 -48.06 -6.31
CA PHE A 102 4.70 -47.42 -6.80
C PHE A 102 4.79 -45.93 -6.49
N TYR A 103 3.75 -45.14 -6.81
CA TYR A 103 3.81 -43.67 -6.73
C TYR A 103 3.29 -43.07 -5.41
N TYR A 104 2.44 -43.79 -4.68
CA TYR A 104 1.68 -43.32 -3.52
C TYR A 104 1.50 -44.42 -2.44
N PRO A 105 2.58 -44.92 -1.84
CA PRO A 105 2.54 -46.04 -0.89
C PRO A 105 1.54 -45.86 0.27
N GLU A 106 1.40 -44.63 0.79
CA GLU A 106 0.43 -44.30 1.84
C GLU A 106 -1.02 -44.45 1.38
N LEU A 107 -1.33 -44.14 0.11
CA LEU A 107 -2.68 -44.30 -0.46
C LEU A 107 -2.98 -45.76 -0.78
N TYR A 108 -1.99 -46.53 -1.24
CA TYR A 108 -2.11 -47.98 -1.40
C TYR A 108 -2.45 -48.66 -0.07
N LYS A 109 -1.73 -48.29 1.00
CA LYS A 109 -1.96 -48.80 2.35
C LYS A 109 -3.31 -48.37 2.93
N LEU A 110 -3.77 -47.16 2.63
CA LEU A 110 -5.10 -46.68 2.99
C LEU A 110 -6.23 -47.51 2.34
N VAL A 111 -6.12 -47.83 1.04
CA VAL A 111 -7.15 -48.57 0.29
C VAL A 111 -7.14 -50.07 0.62
N THR A 112 -5.95 -50.67 0.78
CA THR A 112 -5.82 -52.14 0.87
C THR A 112 -5.56 -52.66 2.28
N GLY A 113 -5.18 -51.79 3.23
CA GLY A 113 -4.69 -52.17 4.56
C GLY A 113 -3.33 -52.89 4.58
N LYS A 114 -2.68 -53.08 3.43
CA LYS A 114 -1.45 -53.89 3.27
C LYS A 114 -0.22 -53.01 3.10
N GLU A 115 0.95 -53.56 3.44
CA GLU A 115 2.23 -52.90 3.17
C GLU A 115 2.60 -52.95 1.68
N PRO A 116 3.12 -51.86 1.09
CA PRO A 116 3.61 -51.83 -0.29
C PRO A 116 4.78 -52.82 -0.52
N THR A 117 4.54 -53.82 -1.36
CA THR A 117 5.53 -54.79 -1.85
C THR A 117 6.26 -54.35 -3.13
N ARG A 118 5.74 -53.33 -3.82
CA ARG A 118 6.25 -52.72 -5.07
C ARG A 118 6.43 -53.75 -6.19
N ARG A 119 5.35 -54.44 -6.53
CA ARG A 119 5.31 -55.39 -7.65
C ARG A 119 5.02 -54.66 -8.95
N PHE A 120 5.60 -55.19 -10.01
CA PHE A 120 5.43 -54.72 -11.39
C PHE A 120 4.95 -55.89 -12.25
N SER A 121 4.00 -56.66 -11.75
CA SER A 121 3.56 -57.91 -12.35
C SER A 121 2.85 -57.66 -13.69
N THR A 122 1.99 -56.64 -13.80
CA THR A 122 1.25 -56.42 -15.05
C THR A 122 2.16 -55.95 -16.20
N ILE A 123 3.01 -54.94 -15.97
CA ILE A 123 3.94 -54.45 -16.99
C ILE A 123 4.94 -55.53 -17.45
N VAL A 124 5.39 -56.43 -16.57
CA VAL A 124 6.25 -57.55 -16.97
C VAL A 124 5.51 -58.59 -17.80
N VAL A 125 4.22 -58.81 -17.55
CA VAL A 125 3.37 -59.67 -18.39
C VAL A 125 3.09 -59.04 -19.76
N GLU A 126 2.85 -57.73 -19.80
CA GLU A 126 2.46 -56.99 -21.01
C GLU A 126 3.63 -56.65 -21.95
N GLU A 127 4.81 -56.34 -21.40
CA GLU A 127 5.95 -55.74 -22.11
C GLU A 127 7.29 -56.44 -21.81
N GLY A 128 7.29 -57.48 -20.97
CA GLY A 128 8.49 -58.20 -20.55
C GLY A 128 9.40 -57.41 -19.58
N HIS A 129 10.47 -58.06 -19.15
CA HIS A 129 11.48 -57.45 -18.27
C HIS A 129 12.24 -56.30 -18.96
N GLU A 130 12.42 -56.35 -20.28
CA GLU A 130 13.05 -55.28 -21.06
C GLU A 130 12.16 -54.03 -21.10
N GLY A 131 10.85 -54.19 -21.32
CA GLY A 131 9.87 -53.09 -21.26
C GLY A 131 9.82 -52.41 -19.89
N LEU A 132 9.78 -53.19 -18.79
CA LEU A 132 9.89 -52.66 -17.43
C LEU A 132 11.20 -51.86 -17.23
N THR A 133 12.33 -52.38 -17.70
CA THR A 133 13.64 -51.73 -17.55
C THR A 133 13.67 -50.40 -18.30
N HIS A 134 13.15 -50.36 -19.54
CA HIS A 134 13.05 -49.15 -20.34
C HIS A 134 12.09 -48.12 -19.70
N PHE A 135 10.94 -48.56 -19.18
CA PHE A 135 10.00 -47.69 -18.45
C PHE A 135 10.67 -47.03 -17.24
N LEU A 136 11.33 -47.82 -16.37
CA LEU A 136 12.00 -47.30 -15.17
C LEU A 136 13.16 -46.35 -15.52
N MET A 137 13.94 -46.65 -16.57
CA MET A 137 15.01 -45.77 -17.03
C MET A 137 14.47 -44.41 -17.51
N ASN A 138 13.38 -44.40 -18.28
CA ASN A 138 12.73 -43.17 -18.71
C ASN A 138 12.16 -42.38 -17.54
N GLU A 139 11.59 -43.05 -16.54
CA GLU A 139 11.08 -42.39 -15.33
C GLU A 139 12.19 -41.75 -14.50
N ILE A 140 13.36 -42.41 -14.38
CA ILE A 140 14.56 -41.83 -13.77
C ILE A 140 15.02 -40.58 -14.54
N ILE A 141 15.08 -40.63 -15.88
CA ILE A 141 15.47 -39.49 -16.71
C ILE A 141 14.50 -38.32 -16.54
N LYS A 142 13.17 -38.57 -16.54
CA LYS A 142 12.15 -37.54 -16.27
C LYS A 142 12.35 -36.90 -14.89
N LEU A 143 12.57 -37.70 -13.84
CA LEU A 143 12.80 -37.20 -12.49
C LEU A 143 14.08 -36.37 -12.40
N GLN A 144 15.18 -36.82 -13.02
CA GLN A 144 16.43 -36.04 -13.09
C GLN A 144 16.22 -34.70 -13.80
N GLN A 145 15.45 -34.66 -14.89
CA GLN A 145 15.15 -33.43 -15.60
C GLN A 145 14.26 -32.50 -14.78
N GLN A 146 13.26 -33.03 -14.06
CA GLN A 146 12.44 -32.25 -13.13
C GLN A 146 13.29 -31.62 -12.01
N VAL A 147 14.25 -32.36 -11.43
CA VAL A 147 15.19 -31.83 -10.43
C VAL A 147 16.01 -30.69 -11.01
N LYS A 148 16.62 -30.86 -12.20
CA LYS A 148 17.37 -29.78 -12.89
C LYS A 148 16.52 -28.53 -13.12
N THR A 149 15.28 -28.69 -13.60
CA THR A 149 14.35 -27.57 -13.80
C THR A 149 13.99 -26.89 -12.47
N LYS A 150 13.79 -27.65 -11.40
CA LYS A 150 13.51 -27.11 -10.05
C LYS A 150 14.70 -26.39 -9.44
N ASP A 151 15.91 -26.89 -9.63
CA ASP A 151 17.15 -26.23 -9.21
C ASP A 151 17.36 -24.91 -9.97
N ALA A 152 17.11 -24.88 -11.29
CA ALA A 152 17.15 -23.65 -12.09
C ALA A 152 16.14 -22.61 -11.58
N GLN A 153 14.88 -23.01 -11.36
CA GLN A 153 13.84 -22.15 -10.76
C GLN A 153 14.25 -21.64 -9.37
N ARG A 154 14.88 -22.47 -8.52
CA ARG A 154 15.40 -22.06 -7.21
C ARG A 154 16.50 -21.00 -7.36
N CYS A 155 17.44 -21.19 -8.28
CA CYS A 155 18.51 -20.23 -8.52
C CYS A 155 17.98 -18.87 -9.01
N GLU A 156 16.99 -18.87 -9.91
CA GLU A 156 16.33 -17.64 -10.37
C GLU A 156 15.60 -16.91 -9.22
N LEU A 157 14.83 -17.63 -8.41
CA LEU A 157 14.15 -17.06 -7.25
C LEU A 157 15.13 -16.49 -6.21
N LEU A 158 16.27 -17.15 -5.99
CA LEU A 158 17.33 -16.65 -5.10
C LEU A 158 17.98 -15.37 -5.66
N ALA A 159 18.22 -15.29 -6.96
CA ALA A 159 18.73 -14.08 -7.60
C ALA A 159 17.74 -12.91 -7.45
N LYS A 160 16.45 -13.15 -7.72
CA LYS A 160 15.38 -12.15 -7.56
C LYS A 160 15.21 -11.71 -6.10
N SER A 161 15.34 -12.64 -5.14
CA SER A 161 15.29 -12.30 -3.71
C SER A 161 16.42 -11.35 -3.31
N ARG A 162 17.65 -11.58 -3.80
CA ARG A 162 18.80 -10.70 -3.55
C ARG A 162 18.58 -9.30 -4.14
N GLN A 163 18.11 -9.23 -5.39
CA GLN A 163 17.77 -7.96 -6.03
C GLN A 163 16.75 -7.15 -5.20
N LEU A 164 15.63 -7.78 -4.79
CA LEU A 164 14.60 -7.13 -3.99
C LEU A 164 15.11 -6.71 -2.59
N GLU A 165 16.05 -7.46 -2.01
CA GLU A 165 16.70 -7.05 -0.76
C GLU A 165 17.55 -5.80 -0.92
N ASP A 166 18.26 -5.64 -2.04
CA ASP A 166 19.10 -4.48 -2.34
C ASP A 166 18.26 -3.25 -2.73
N GLU A 167 17.21 -3.42 -3.54
CA GLU A 167 16.20 -2.38 -3.80
C GLU A 167 15.57 -1.88 -2.48
N ARG A 168 15.23 -2.79 -1.57
CA ARG A 168 14.72 -2.44 -0.23
C ARG A 168 15.76 -1.71 0.62
N LYS A 169 17.05 -2.02 0.52
CA LYS A 169 18.12 -1.26 1.20
C LYS A 169 18.21 0.16 0.64
N GLN A 170 18.17 0.32 -0.68
CA GLN A 170 18.20 1.63 -1.33
C GLN A 170 17.00 2.49 -0.95
N LEU A 171 15.78 1.94 -1.00
CA LEU A 171 14.56 2.66 -0.58
C LEU A 171 14.62 3.09 0.90
N LYS A 172 15.24 2.29 1.78
CA LYS A 172 15.48 2.69 3.18
C LYS A 172 16.48 3.83 3.33
N LEU A 173 17.46 3.96 2.44
CA LEU A 173 18.39 5.11 2.43
C LEU A 173 17.66 6.36 1.94
N ASN A 174 16.99 6.28 0.79
CA ASN A 174 16.20 7.38 0.22
C ASN A 174 15.14 7.91 1.21
N LEU A 175 14.48 7.02 1.97
CA LEU A 175 13.52 7.42 3.01
C LEU A 175 14.18 8.21 4.14
N LYS A 176 15.38 7.82 4.59
CA LYS A 176 16.14 8.58 5.61
C LYS A 176 16.51 9.97 5.06
N GLU A 177 17.02 10.03 3.84
CA GLU A 177 17.36 11.30 3.19
C GLU A 177 16.15 12.23 3.10
N LEU A 178 15.00 11.71 2.65
CA LEU A 178 13.74 12.45 2.55
C LEU A 178 13.27 12.97 3.92
N VAL A 179 13.36 12.16 4.99
CA VAL A 179 13.06 12.61 6.36
C VAL A 179 13.98 13.77 6.77
N THR A 180 15.30 13.66 6.58
CA THR A 180 16.21 14.78 6.92
C THR A 180 15.97 16.03 6.07
N PHE A 181 15.44 15.89 4.85
CA PHE A 181 15.05 17.03 4.02
C PHE A 181 13.75 17.68 4.55
N GLN A 182 12.78 16.86 4.95
CA GLN A 182 11.52 17.33 5.52
C GLN A 182 11.71 18.03 6.88
N GLU A 183 12.60 17.51 7.75
CA GLU A 183 13.00 18.17 9.00
C GLU A 183 13.61 19.55 8.74
N ARG A 184 14.54 19.65 7.76
CA ARG A 184 15.16 20.93 7.35
C ARG A 184 14.13 21.90 6.78
N TYR A 185 13.19 21.43 5.97
CA TYR A 185 12.10 22.24 5.44
C TYR A 185 11.17 22.76 6.55
N ASN A 186 10.79 21.91 7.51
CA ASN A 186 9.95 22.30 8.64
C ASN A 186 10.63 23.37 9.50
N LYS A 187 11.92 23.23 9.81
CA LYS A 187 12.69 24.25 10.55
C LYS A 187 12.67 25.62 9.85
N MET A 188 12.94 25.65 8.55
CA MET A 188 12.90 26.88 7.75
C MET A 188 11.49 27.51 7.70
N LYS A 189 10.45 26.66 7.69
CA LYS A 189 9.05 27.09 7.74
C LYS A 189 8.69 27.69 9.11
N GLU A 190 9.19 27.12 10.21
CA GLU A 190 9.05 27.64 11.58
C GLU A 190 9.78 28.97 11.75
N GLU A 191 11.02 29.08 11.30
CA GLU A 191 11.79 30.34 11.30
C GLU A 191 11.03 31.45 10.54
N ARG A 192 10.50 31.13 9.34
CA ARG A 192 9.65 32.07 8.57
C ARG A 192 8.37 32.46 9.31
N ASN A 193 7.72 31.54 10.01
CA ASN A 193 6.55 31.87 10.83
C ASN A 193 6.92 32.83 11.97
N ASN A 194 8.02 32.56 12.68
CA ASN A 194 8.48 33.41 13.79
C ASN A 194 8.77 34.84 13.32
N TYR A 195 9.48 35.01 12.19
CA TYR A 195 9.72 36.34 11.60
C TYR A 195 8.44 37.04 11.15
N ASN A 196 7.43 36.30 10.68
CA ASN A 196 6.12 36.86 10.35
C ASN A 196 5.40 37.38 11.61
N ASP A 197 5.45 36.63 12.71
CA ASP A 197 4.79 37.01 13.97
C ASP A 197 5.51 38.19 14.64
N GLU A 198 6.84 38.28 14.55
CA GLU A 198 7.62 39.46 14.92
C GLU A 198 7.25 40.68 14.06
N LEU A 199 7.13 40.51 12.74
CA LEU A 199 6.73 41.58 11.82
C LEU A 199 5.32 42.11 12.13
N VAL A 200 4.39 41.25 12.55
CA VAL A 200 3.05 41.68 12.99
C VAL A 200 3.15 42.50 14.28
N LYS A 201 3.87 42.04 15.30
CA LYS A 201 4.07 42.81 16.55
C LYS A 201 4.65 44.19 16.30
N VAL A 202 5.71 44.29 15.48
CA VAL A 202 6.34 45.57 15.14
C VAL A 202 5.40 46.49 14.36
N LYS A 203 4.53 45.95 13.50
CA LYS A 203 3.49 46.73 12.81
C LYS A 203 2.45 47.27 13.80
N ASP A 204 2.00 46.46 14.74
CA ASP A 204 1.03 46.86 15.77
C ASP A 204 1.63 47.91 16.72
N GLU A 205 2.88 47.75 17.14
CA GLU A 205 3.62 48.74 17.94
C GLU A 205 3.78 50.07 17.20
N ASN A 206 4.16 50.04 15.91
CA ASN A 206 4.28 51.23 15.07
C ASN A 206 2.92 51.93 14.86
N TYR A 207 1.84 51.17 14.67
CA TYR A 207 0.48 51.72 14.57
C TYR A 207 0.05 52.38 15.89
N ASN A 208 0.28 51.74 17.03
CA ASN A 208 0.03 52.32 18.35
C ASN A 208 0.85 53.60 18.59
N LEU A 209 2.12 53.64 18.15
CA LEU A 209 2.95 54.84 18.24
C LEU A 209 2.41 55.98 17.35
N ALA A 210 2.01 55.67 16.12
CA ALA A 210 1.39 56.64 15.21
C ALA A 210 0.08 57.22 15.78
N MET A 211 -0.78 56.37 16.39
CA MET A 211 -1.99 56.83 17.07
C MET A 211 -1.68 57.76 18.26
N ARG A 212 -0.72 57.38 19.12
CA ARG A 212 -0.29 58.24 20.25
C ARG A 212 0.30 59.56 19.77
N TYR A 213 1.09 59.55 18.70
CA TYR A 213 1.65 60.76 18.11
C TYR A 213 0.55 61.69 17.57
N ALA A 214 -0.47 61.14 16.89
CA ALA A 214 -1.62 61.91 16.42
C ALA A 214 -2.39 62.55 17.59
N GLN A 215 -2.67 61.79 18.66
CA GLN A 215 -3.32 62.30 19.88
C GLN A 215 -2.52 63.44 20.53
N LEU A 216 -1.22 63.25 20.75
CA LEU A 216 -0.35 64.28 21.33
C LEU A 216 -0.22 65.53 20.43
N SER A 217 -0.29 65.36 19.11
CA SER A 217 -0.34 66.46 18.15
C SER A 217 -1.64 67.26 18.26
N GLU A 218 -2.78 66.58 18.41
CA GLU A 218 -4.09 67.21 18.62
C GLU A 218 -4.16 67.95 19.96
N GLU A 219 -3.68 67.33 21.05
CA GLU A 219 -3.55 67.97 22.38
C GLU A 219 -2.65 69.21 22.34
N LYS A 220 -1.50 69.12 21.66
CA LYS A 220 -0.62 70.28 21.44
C LYS A 220 -1.34 71.39 20.67
N ASN A 221 -2.06 71.06 19.60
CA ASN A 221 -2.80 72.04 18.81
C ASN A 221 -3.92 72.70 19.63
N MET A 222 -4.66 71.93 20.44
CA MET A 222 -5.64 72.47 21.40
C MET A 222 -4.99 73.41 22.43
N ALA A 223 -3.84 73.05 22.99
CA ALA A 223 -3.11 73.90 23.94
C ALA A 223 -2.60 75.19 23.30
N VAL A 224 -2.12 75.13 22.04
CA VAL A 224 -1.70 76.30 21.25
C VAL A 224 -2.88 77.23 20.96
N MET A 225 -4.05 76.68 20.59
CA MET A 225 -5.27 77.47 20.39
C MET A 225 -5.70 78.17 21.69
N ARG A 226 -5.83 77.44 22.81
CA ARG A 226 -6.16 78.04 24.13
C ARG A 226 -5.16 79.14 24.55
N SER A 227 -3.86 78.92 24.31
CA SER A 227 -2.82 79.93 24.58
C SER A 227 -3.00 81.19 23.72
N ARG A 228 -3.38 81.03 22.44
CA ARG A 228 -3.70 82.15 21.55
C ARG A 228 -4.95 82.90 22.00
N ASP A 229 -5.98 82.20 22.43
CA ASP A 229 -7.24 82.81 22.89
C ASP A 229 -7.00 83.64 24.16
N LEU A 230 -6.30 83.09 25.16
CA LEU A 230 -5.88 83.82 26.37
C LEU A 230 -5.00 85.05 26.04
N GLN A 231 -4.11 84.95 25.03
CA GLN A 231 -3.32 86.11 24.57
C GLN A 231 -4.18 87.20 23.91
N LEU A 232 -5.33 86.86 23.33
CA LEU A 232 -6.29 87.83 22.80
C LEU A 232 -7.07 88.49 23.93
N GLU A 233 -7.60 87.73 24.89
CA GLU A 233 -8.28 88.25 26.09
C GLU A 233 -7.40 89.23 26.87
N VAL A 234 -6.15 88.87 27.16
CA VAL A 234 -5.18 89.75 27.84
C VAL A 234 -4.91 91.03 27.02
N ARG A 235 -4.84 90.92 25.68
CA ARG A 235 -4.64 92.08 24.80
C ARG A 235 -5.88 92.99 24.77
N GLU A 236 -7.07 92.44 24.95
CA GLU A 236 -8.33 93.20 25.02
C GLU A 236 -8.46 93.90 26.37
N ALA A 237 -8.25 93.20 27.48
CA ALA A 237 -8.20 93.80 28.82
C ALA A 237 -7.17 94.95 28.92
N LEU A 238 -5.97 94.78 28.36
CA LEU A 238 -4.95 95.84 28.28
C LEU A 238 -5.34 97.02 27.37
N ARG A 239 -6.30 96.87 26.45
CA ARG A 239 -6.87 98.00 25.70
C ARG A 239 -7.97 98.70 26.50
N GLU A 240 -8.78 97.95 27.23
CA GLU A 240 -9.85 98.48 28.08
C GLU A 240 -9.27 99.28 29.25
N GLU A 241 -8.24 98.76 29.93
CA GLU A 241 -7.48 99.50 30.96
C GLU A 241 -6.93 100.83 30.41
N LYS A 242 -6.36 100.82 29.20
CA LYS A 242 -5.87 102.04 28.53
C LYS A 242 -6.98 103.02 28.17
N ARG A 243 -8.18 102.54 27.82
CA ARG A 243 -9.37 103.39 27.60
C ARG A 243 -9.88 103.99 28.91
N GLY A 244 -10.02 103.19 29.96
CA GLY A 244 -10.39 103.69 31.29
C GLY A 244 -9.39 104.71 31.83
N CYS A 245 -8.10 104.56 31.54
CA CYS A 245 -7.07 105.53 31.88
C CYS A 245 -7.18 106.84 31.08
N LEU A 246 -7.59 106.77 29.79
CA LEU A 246 -7.91 107.94 28.96
C LEU A 246 -9.16 108.68 29.46
N ASP A 247 -10.18 107.96 29.92
CA ASP A 247 -11.40 108.55 30.50
C ASP A 247 -11.16 109.12 31.92
N SER A 248 -10.06 108.72 32.58
CA SER A 248 -9.67 109.16 33.93
C SER A 248 -8.65 110.30 33.98
N THR A 249 -8.16 110.81 32.83
CA THR A 249 -7.09 111.82 32.79
C THR A 249 -7.45 113.08 32.00
N SER A 250 -8.14 114.02 32.66
CA SER A 250 -7.71 115.40 32.54
C SER A 250 -6.35 115.53 33.24
N ASP A 251 -5.32 115.87 32.48
CA ASP A 251 -3.93 116.09 32.93
C ASP A 251 -3.19 114.87 33.51
N CYS A 252 -2.52 114.12 32.64
CA CYS A 252 -1.06 114.30 32.56
C CYS A 252 -0.44 113.76 31.26
N LYS A 253 0.28 114.63 30.54
CA LYS A 253 1.22 114.22 29.49
C LYS A 253 2.54 113.77 30.12
N TYR A 254 3.29 112.95 29.38
CA TYR A 254 4.65 112.49 29.68
C TYR A 254 4.80 111.43 30.79
N LEU A 255 4.70 110.16 30.37
CA LEU A 255 5.69 109.13 30.73
C LEU A 255 5.84 108.15 29.56
N LEU A 256 7.05 107.65 29.35
CA LEU A 256 7.51 107.11 28.07
C LEU A 256 6.92 105.73 27.74
N CYS A 257 6.69 105.50 26.45
CA CYS A 257 6.74 104.15 25.87
C CYS A 257 8.21 103.72 25.73
N PRO A 258 8.61 102.53 26.25
CA PRO A 258 9.86 101.90 25.89
C PRO A 258 9.59 100.78 24.87
N PHE A 259 9.81 101.07 23.59
CA PHE A 259 10.04 100.05 22.57
C PHE A 259 11.54 99.70 22.63
N VAL A 260 11.90 98.61 23.31
CA VAL A 260 13.31 98.21 23.48
C VAL A 260 13.70 97.19 22.40
N LYS A 261 14.68 97.55 21.59
CA LYS A 261 15.50 96.65 20.75
C LYS A 261 16.96 96.99 21.01
N ASP A 262 17.77 96.01 21.38
CA ASP A 262 19.19 96.22 21.67
C ASP A 262 20.15 95.68 20.59
N ARG A 263 21.34 96.29 20.57
CA ARG A 263 22.35 96.14 19.52
C ARG A 263 23.28 94.96 19.75
N ASN A 264 22.76 93.76 19.57
CA ASN A 264 23.52 92.63 19.01
C ASN A 264 22.70 91.76 18.03
N GLY A 265 21.41 92.06 17.81
CA GLY A 265 20.57 91.36 16.84
C GLY A 265 20.03 90.03 17.37
N GLU A 266 18.88 90.08 18.07
CA GLU A 266 18.25 88.95 18.80
C GLU A 266 19.11 88.45 19.98
N PRO A 267 18.62 87.58 20.92
CA PRO A 267 17.29 86.96 21.09
C PRO A 267 16.55 87.58 22.32
N ALA A 268 15.57 87.00 23.03
CA ALA A 268 14.91 85.67 22.97
C ALA A 268 13.43 85.73 23.43
N ALA A 269 12.57 84.96 22.76
CA ALA A 269 11.25 84.43 23.21
C ALA A 269 10.52 83.66 22.08
N LEU A 270 11.07 83.64 20.86
CA LEU A 270 10.45 83.03 19.67
C LEU A 270 11.32 81.95 18.97
N GLN A 271 12.32 81.39 19.65
CA GLN A 271 13.15 80.29 19.14
C GLN A 271 12.97 78.98 19.95
N MET A 272 11.73 78.49 20.01
CA MET A 272 11.41 77.13 20.48
C MET A 272 10.29 76.44 19.66
N LEU A 273 9.94 76.98 18.48
CA LEU A 273 8.81 76.48 17.68
C LEU A 273 9.12 76.23 16.19
N LEU A 274 10.38 76.34 15.75
CA LEU A 274 10.77 76.07 14.35
C LEU A 274 11.92 75.05 14.16
N ASP A 275 12.63 74.64 15.21
CA ASP A 275 13.71 73.64 15.13
C ASP A 275 13.23 72.20 15.38
N SER A 276 12.11 71.81 14.78
CA SER A 276 11.61 70.41 14.82
C SER A 276 11.00 69.94 13.51
N ASN A 277 11.25 70.65 12.40
CA ASN A 277 10.61 70.41 11.11
C ASN A 277 11.62 70.11 9.99
N SER A 278 12.57 69.20 10.25
CA SER A 278 13.57 68.76 9.27
C SER A 278 14.22 67.39 9.59
N HIS A 279 13.43 66.39 10.02
CA HIS A 279 13.84 64.97 9.96
C HIS A 279 12.74 64.14 9.30
N GLN A 280 12.81 64.07 7.96
CA GLN A 280 12.17 63.00 7.20
C GLN A 280 13.05 61.74 7.31
N PRO A 281 12.54 60.59 7.77
CA PRO A 281 13.15 59.32 7.41
C PRO A 281 12.79 59.00 5.95
N HIS A 282 13.80 58.96 5.08
CA HIS A 282 13.64 58.36 3.75
C HIS A 282 13.41 56.84 3.91
N PRO A 283 12.48 56.23 3.14
CA PRO A 283 12.29 54.79 3.18
C PRO A 283 13.39 54.07 2.40
N ALA A 284 13.83 52.92 2.94
CA ALA A 284 14.61 51.88 2.28
C ALA A 284 14.07 50.52 2.75
#